data_AF-A0A7V5GAK1-F1
#
_entry.id   AF-A0A7V5GAK1-F1
#
_cell.length_a   1.000
_cell.length_b   1.000
_cell.length_c   1.000
_cell.angle_alpha   90.00
_cell.angle_beta   90.00
_cell.angle_gamma   90.00
#
_symmetry.space_group_name_H-M   'P 1'
#
loop_
_entity.id
_entity.type
_entity.pdbx_description
1 polymer ?
#
loop_
_entity_poly.entity_id
_entity_poly.type
_entity_poly.pdbx_seq_one_letter_code
_entity_poly.pdbx_strand_id
1 'polypeptide(L)' 'AEVARGKPHSWFVGFAPYENPQILLLVLVENGGEGYQVAEPIADHVLKWWFERKLKIKN' A
#
# COMPACT_ATOMS: atom_id res chain seq x y z
N ALA A 1 -15.28 1.06 -1.29
CA ALA A 1 -15.58 -0.35 -1.59
C ALA A 1 -16.38 -0.91 -0.43
N GLU A 2 -17.70 -0.87 -0.52
CA GLU A 2 -18.61 -1.34 0.53
C GLU A 2 -18.95 -2.82 0.33
N VAL A 3 -19.18 -3.50 1.45
CA VAL A 3 -19.79 -4.84 1.49
C VAL A 3 -21.18 -4.74 2.08
N ALA A 4 -22.11 -5.58 1.61
CA ALA A 4 -23.49 -5.57 2.08
C ALA A 4 -23.64 -5.96 3.56
N ARG A 5 -22.68 -6.73 4.10
CA ARG A 5 -22.56 -7.10 5.52
C ARG A 5 -21.09 -7.33 5.87
N GLY A 6 -20.71 -7.10 7.12
CA GLY A 6 -19.34 -7.26 7.60
C GLY A 6 -18.57 -5.92 7.66
N LYS A 7 -17.28 -5.99 7.98
CA LYS A 7 -16.41 -4.81 7.90
C LYS A 7 -16.22 -4.41 6.43
N PRO A 8 -16.09 -3.12 6.09
CA PRO A 8 -15.70 -2.72 4.74
C PRO A 8 -14.37 -3.37 4.34
N HIS A 9 -14.14 -3.51 3.05
CA HIS A 9 -12.81 -3.86 2.57
C HIS A 9 -11.85 -2.71 2.90
N SER A 10 -10.65 -3.03 3.39
CA SER A 10 -9.61 -2.04 3.60
C SER A 10 -8.79 -1.90 2.32
N TRP A 11 -8.65 -0.68 1.81
CA TRP A 11 -7.91 -0.40 0.58
C TRP A 11 -6.92 0.75 0.76
N PHE A 12 -5.79 0.67 0.09
CA PHE A 12 -4.83 1.74 -0.08
C PHE A 12 -4.30 1.72 -1.50
N VAL A 13 -4.18 2.89 -2.14
CA VAL A 13 -3.52 3.06 -3.43
C VAL A 13 -2.52 4.19 -3.32
N GLY A 14 -1.30 3.96 -3.77
CA GLY A 14 -0.26 4.97 -3.81
C GLY A 14 0.71 4.73 -4.95
N PHE A 15 1.50 5.74 -5.27
CA PHE A 15 2.63 5.64 -6.17
C PHE A 15 3.87 6.28 -5.54
N ALA A 16 5.05 5.86 -5.97
CA ALA A 16 6.31 6.38 -5.46
C ALA A 16 7.45 6.24 -6.48
N PRO A 17 8.53 7.04 -6.40
CA PRO A 17 8.66 8.30 -5.68
C PRO A 17 7.67 9.38 -6.18
N TYR A 18 7.54 10.50 -5.45
CA TYR A 18 6.61 11.57 -5.83
C TYR A 18 7.05 12.29 -7.12
N GLU A 19 8.34 12.65 -7.23
CA GLU A 19 8.87 13.48 -8.32
C GLU A 19 8.99 12.72 -9.64
N ASN A 20 9.31 11.43 -9.58
CA ASN A 20 9.42 10.56 -10.74
C ASN A 20 8.87 9.18 -10.38
N PRO A 21 7.55 8.95 -10.50
CA PRO A 21 6.91 7.70 -10.12
C PRO A 21 7.47 6.48 -10.87
N GLN A 22 7.78 5.42 -10.14
CA GLN A 22 8.36 4.19 -10.67
C GLN A 22 7.63 2.93 -10.22
N ILE A 23 6.76 3.04 -9.22
CA ILE A 23 5.90 1.97 -8.75
C ILE A 23 4.52 2.52 -8.42
N LEU A 24 3.48 1.76 -8.77
CA LEU A 24 2.12 1.89 -8.25
C LEU A 24 1.84 0.69 -7.35
N LEU A 25 1.27 0.94 -6.18
CA LEU A 25 0.91 -0.08 -5.22
C LEU A 25 -0.59 0.03 -4.90
N LEU A 26 -1.28 -1.10 -5.06
CA LEU A 26 -2.63 -1.30 -4.56
C LEU A 26 -2.57 -2.37 -3.47
N VAL A 27 -3.07 -2.03 -2.28
CA VAL A 27 -3.31 -3.00 -1.21
C VAL A 27 -4.81 -3.10 -1.00
N LEU A 28 -5.33 -4.32 -1.04
CA LEU A 28 -6.71 -4.67 -0.76
C LEU A 28 -6.72 -5.77 0.29
N VAL A 29 -7.42 -5.54 1.39
CA VAL A 29 -7.69 -6.55 2.43
C VAL A 29 -9.19 -6.72 2.55
N GLU A 30 -9.67 -7.92 2.21
CA GLU A 30 -11.09 -8.24 2.27
C GLU A 30 -11.61 -8.15 3.71
N ASN A 31 -12.75 -7.47 3.91
CA ASN A 31 -13.35 -7.25 5.23
C ASN A 31 -12.35 -6.73 6.30
N GLY A 32 -11.33 -5.97 5.85
CA GLY A 32 -10.24 -5.48 6.69
C GLY A 32 -10.62 -4.29 7.59
N GLY A 33 -11.72 -3.60 7.31
CA GLY A 33 -12.10 -2.37 7.99
C GLY A 33 -11.49 -1.13 7.35
N GLU A 34 -11.07 -0.17 8.17
CA GLU A 34 -10.57 1.13 7.71
C GLU A 34 -9.21 1.01 6.99
N GLY A 35 -9.09 1.70 5.84
CA GLY A 35 -7.88 1.71 5.01
C GLY A 35 -6.62 2.10 5.77
N TYR A 36 -6.69 3.19 6.54
CA TYR A 36 -5.55 3.73 7.29
C TYR A 36 -5.07 2.81 8.43
N GLN A 37 -5.95 1.94 8.95
CA GLN A 37 -5.61 1.03 10.06
C GLN A 37 -4.97 -0.27 9.57
N VAL A 38 -5.29 -0.70 8.34
CA VAL A 38 -4.89 -2.03 7.84
C VAL A 38 -4.12 -1.96 6.54
N ALA A 39 -4.68 -1.37 5.48
CA ALA A 39 -4.03 -1.36 4.17
C ALA A 39 -2.84 -0.38 4.08
N GLU A 40 -2.91 0.77 4.75
CA GLU A 40 -1.83 1.76 4.75
C GLU A 40 -0.55 1.23 5.43
N PRO A 41 -0.57 0.63 6.65
CA PRO A 41 0.64 0.08 7.26
C PRO A 41 1.30 -1.03 6.42
N ILE A 42 0.50 -1.85 5.73
CA ILE A 42 1.01 -2.85 4.78
C ILE A 42 1.72 -2.14 3.62
N ALA A 43 1.11 -1.09 3.07
CA ALA A 43 1.71 -0.32 1.99
C ALA A 43 3.03 0.34 2.40
N ASP A 44 3.11 0.89 3.61
CA ASP A 44 4.34 1.46 4.18
C ASP A 44 5.47 0.42 4.25
N HIS A 45 5.20 -0.78 4.78
CA HIS A 45 6.20 -1.86 4.83
C HIS A 45 6.70 -2.27 3.45
N VAL A 46 5.79 -2.40 2.46
CA VAL A 46 6.16 -2.77 1.08
C VAL A 46 6.99 -1.67 0.42
N LEU A 47 6.59 -0.41 0.57
CA LEU A 47 7.30 0.73 -0.01
C LEU A 47 8.69 0.89 0.62
N LYS A 48 8.83 0.76 1.95
CA LYS A 48 10.12 0.77 2.64
C LYS A 48 11.06 -0.30 2.09
N TRP A 49 10.60 -1.54 2.00
CA TRP A 49 11.37 -2.64 1.43
C TRP A 49 11.79 -2.37 -0.02
N TRP A 50 10.88 -1.81 -0.83
CA TRP A 50 11.16 -1.48 -2.23
C TRP A 50 12.23 -0.40 -2.33
N PHE A 51 12.13 0.68 -1.55
CA PHE A 51 13.12 1.75 -1.49
C PHE A 51 14.50 1.24 -1.08
N GLU A 52 14.59 0.42 -0.02
CA GLU A 52 15.85 -0.16 0.43
C GLU A 52 16.54 -0.99 -0.66
N ARG A 53 15.79 -1.83 -1.37
CA ARG A 53 16.33 -2.61 -2.50
C ARG A 53 16.80 -1.71 -3.63
N LYS A 54 16.04 -0.65 -3.93
CA LYS A 54 16.37 0.27 -5.00
C LYS A 54 17.62 1.10 -4.69
N LEU A 55 17.92 1.35 -3.42
CA LEU A 55 19.20 1.93 -2.97
C LEU A 55 20.35 0.92 -3.10
N LYS A 56 20.16 -0.33 -2.69
CA LYS A 56 21.19 -1.39 -2.81
C LYS A 56 21.61 -1.67 -4.25
N ILE A 57 20.70 -1.59 -5.22
CA ILE A 57 21.00 -1.81 -6.65
C ILE A 57 21.82 -0.66 -7.26
N LYS A 58 21.76 0.54 -6.67
CA LYS A 58 22.47 1.72 -7.19
C LYS A 58 23.92 1.83 -6.72
N ASN A 59 24.33 1.04 -5.72
CA ASN A 59 25.68 0.98 -5.18
C ASN A 59 26.41 -0.26 -5.70
#